data_AF-A0A2E6VMR8-F1
#
_entry.id   AF-A0A2E6VMR8-F1
#
_cell.length_a   1.000
_cell.length_b   1.000
_cell.length_c   1.000
_cell.angle_alpha   90.00
_cell.angle_beta   90.00
_cell.angle_gamma   90.00
#
_symmetry.space_group_name_H-M   'P 1'
#
loop_
_entity.id
_entity.type
_entity.pdbx_description
1 polymer ?
#
loop_
_entity_poly.entity_id
_entity_poly.type
_entity_poly.pdbx_seq_one_letter_code
_entity_poly.pdbx_strand_id
1 'polypeptide(L)'
;MKAPISEATTLLQKGHLDGARQLLEQFQKAYPETQDNQVDALLYFAYRGLGDTTQAIAICDKRLAHSQKKAMQSIWHLRRGILHLRAHQEIEAMDDFHTVLKINCNAEHVSQAKKSLAEANITVN
;
A
#
# COMPACT_ATOMS: atom_id res chain seq x y z
N MET A 1 12.44 -12.57 -16.85
CA MET A 1 12.70 -12.42 -15.41
C MET A 1 11.39 -12.44 -14.60
N LYS A 2 10.63 -13.56 -14.62
CA LYS A 2 9.29 -13.67 -13.98
C LYS A 2 9.25 -14.61 -12.76
N ALA A 3 10.30 -15.41 -12.54
CA ALA A 3 10.27 -16.48 -11.54
C ALA A 3 10.14 -15.97 -10.09
N PRO A 4 10.91 -14.97 -9.62
CA PRO A 4 10.83 -14.52 -8.23
C PRO A 4 9.49 -13.86 -7.87
N ILE A 5 8.90 -13.12 -8.82
CA ILE A 5 7.59 -12.46 -8.65
C ILE A 5 6.47 -13.49 -8.58
N SER A 6 6.50 -14.49 -9.47
CA SER A 6 5.49 -15.57 -9.49
C SER A 6 5.53 -16.38 -8.19
N GLU A 7 6.72 -16.74 -7.74
CA GLU A 7 6.91 -17.49 -6.50
C GLU A 7 6.50 -16.69 -5.27
N ALA A 8 6.90 -15.42 -5.17
CA ALA A 8 6.47 -14.53 -4.09
C ALA A 8 4.95 -14.39 -4.05
N THR A 9 4.28 -14.33 -5.21
CA THR A 9 2.82 -14.31 -5.30
C THR A 9 2.21 -15.59 -4.72
N THR A 10 2.74 -16.76 -5.07
CA THR A 10 2.30 -18.05 -4.51
C THR A 10 2.51 -18.11 -3.00
N LEU A 11 3.64 -17.62 -2.50
CA LEU A 11 3.92 -17.57 -1.07
C LEU A 11 2.92 -16.68 -0.32
N LEU A 12 2.60 -15.49 -0.84
CA LEU A 12 1.57 -14.61 -0.27
C LEU A 12 0.19 -15.28 -0.24
N GLN A 13 -0.22 -15.95 -1.33
CA GLN A 13 -1.50 -16.66 -1.41
C GLN A 13 -1.61 -17.79 -0.37
N LYS A 14 -0.49 -18.43 -0.03
CA LYS A 14 -0.42 -19.48 1.00
C LYS A 14 -0.20 -18.93 2.41
N GLY A 15 -0.10 -17.61 2.58
CA GLY A 15 0.17 -16.97 3.88
C GLY A 15 1.62 -17.09 4.35
N HIS A 16 2.56 -17.52 3.50
CA HIS A 16 3.99 -17.55 3.79
C HIS A 16 4.60 -16.16 3.59
N LEU A 17 4.19 -15.21 4.44
CA LEU A 17 4.47 -13.78 4.26
C LEU A 17 5.97 -13.45 4.35
N ASP A 18 6.68 -14.01 5.34
CA ASP A 18 8.13 -13.78 5.49
C ASP A 18 8.94 -14.34 4.32
N GLY A 19 8.57 -15.53 3.83
CA GLY A 19 9.23 -16.11 2.65
C GLY A 19 9.03 -15.24 1.41
N ALA A 20 7.81 -14.73 1.20
CA ALA A 20 7.51 -13.81 0.10
C ALA A 20 8.33 -12.51 0.22
N ARG A 21 8.37 -11.93 1.43
CA ARG A 21 9.16 -10.71 1.73
C ARG A 21 10.64 -10.91 1.40
N GLN A 22 11.25 -11.96 1.94
CA GLN A 22 12.68 -12.23 1.73
C GLN A 22 13.03 -12.39 0.24
N LEU A 23 12.21 -13.13 -0.51
CA LEU A 23 12.43 -13.33 -1.93
C LEU A 23 12.36 -12.02 -2.73
N LEU A 24 11.39 -11.15 -2.39
CA LEU A 24 11.21 -9.85 -3.04
C LEU A 24 12.33 -8.86 -2.67
N GLU A 25 12.76 -8.82 -1.41
CA GLU A 25 13.89 -7.98 -0.97
C GLU A 25 15.19 -8.39 -1.66
N GLN A 26 15.47 -9.70 -1.75
CA GLN A 26 16.63 -10.22 -2.46
C GLN A 26 16.59 -9.87 -3.94
N PHE A 27 15.41 -10.00 -4.57
CA PHE A 27 15.21 -9.60 -5.96
C PHE A 27 15.49 -8.11 -6.15
N GLN A 28 14.91 -7.25 -5.32
CA GLN A 28 15.11 -5.80 -5.43
C GLN A 28 16.58 -5.40 -5.17
N LYS A 29 17.28 -6.09 -4.26
CA LYS A 29 18.71 -5.88 -4.02
C LYS A 29 19.58 -6.31 -5.20
N ALA A 30 19.23 -7.41 -5.87
CA ALA A 30 19.96 -7.90 -7.04
C ALA A 30 19.72 -7.04 -8.29
N TYR A 31 18.57 -6.36 -8.36
CA TYR A 31 18.17 -5.55 -9.52
C TYR A 31 17.66 -4.16 -9.09
N PRO A 32 18.50 -3.30 -8.48
CA PRO A 32 18.07 -2.04 -7.86
C PRO A 32 17.52 -1.03 -8.88
N GLU A 33 17.93 -1.12 -10.14
CA GLU A 33 17.45 -0.27 -11.24
C GLU A 33 16.01 -0.63 -11.69
N THR A 34 15.50 -1.81 -11.30
CA THR A 34 14.15 -2.22 -11.65
C THR A 34 13.15 -1.55 -10.72
N GLN A 35 12.61 -0.40 -11.13
CA GLN A 35 11.41 0.18 -10.52
C GLN A 35 10.18 -0.64 -10.92
N ASP A 36 10.08 -1.87 -10.40
CA ASP A 36 8.97 -2.75 -10.70
C ASP A 36 7.79 -2.48 -9.76
N ASN A 37 6.74 -1.89 -10.32
CA ASN A 37 5.49 -1.61 -9.63
C ASN A 37 4.87 -2.86 -8.98
N GLN A 38 5.09 -4.02 -9.57
CA GLN A 38 4.56 -5.28 -9.07
C GLN A 38 5.33 -5.75 -7.82
N VAL A 39 6.66 -5.62 -7.80
CA VAL A 39 7.48 -5.97 -6.63
C VAL A 39 7.10 -5.13 -5.42
N ASP A 40 6.99 -3.81 -5.60
CA ASP A 40 6.55 -2.91 -4.54
C ASP A 40 5.14 -3.29 -4.03
N ALA A 41 4.20 -3.61 -4.93
CA ALA A 41 2.86 -4.03 -4.54
C ALA A 41 2.86 -5.32 -3.70
N LEU A 42 3.68 -6.30 -4.07
CA LEU A 42 3.79 -7.55 -3.33
C LEU A 42 4.49 -7.35 -1.98
N LEU A 43 5.53 -6.51 -1.91
CA LEU A 43 6.18 -6.14 -0.65
C LEU A 43 5.21 -5.44 0.30
N TYR A 44 4.40 -4.50 -0.21
CA TYR A 44 3.33 -3.88 0.58
C TYR A 44 2.41 -4.94 1.22
N PHE A 45 1.97 -5.94 0.46
CA PHE A 45 1.10 -6.99 1.01
C PHE A 45 1.82 -7.88 2.03
N ALA A 46 3.10 -8.19 1.80
CA ALA A 46 3.92 -8.95 2.74
C ALA A 46 4.06 -8.19 4.07
N TYR A 47 4.53 -6.95 4.03
CA TYR A 47 4.72 -6.11 5.23
C TYR A 47 3.41 -5.87 5.97
N ARG A 48 2.33 -5.50 5.26
CA ARG A 48 1.01 -5.32 5.87
C ARG A 48 0.52 -6.59 6.54
N GLY A 49 0.76 -7.76 5.93
CA GLY A 49 0.36 -9.05 6.49
C GLY A 49 1.15 -9.42 7.74
N LEU A 50 2.44 -9.07 7.77
CA LEU A 50 3.34 -9.27 8.93
C LEU A 50 3.07 -8.28 10.06
N GLY A 51 2.24 -7.26 9.84
CA GLY A 51 2.01 -6.18 10.80
C GLY A 51 3.14 -5.14 10.82
N ASP A 52 4.08 -5.20 9.88
CA ASP A 52 5.12 -4.18 9.72
C ASP A 52 4.54 -2.95 9.01
N THR A 53 3.77 -2.18 9.78
CA THR A 53 3.09 -0.98 9.31
C THR A 53 4.09 0.07 8.81
N THR A 54 5.27 0.16 9.41
CA THR A 54 6.31 1.13 9.03
C THR A 54 6.83 0.87 7.63
N GLN A 55 7.24 -0.37 7.34
CA GLN A 55 7.71 -0.72 6.00
C GLN A 55 6.59 -0.68 4.96
N ALA A 56 5.36 -1.05 5.35
CA ALA A 56 4.22 -0.94 4.44
C ALA A 56 3.92 0.52 4.04
N ILE A 57 4.03 1.47 4.98
CA ILE A 57 3.92 2.92 4.71
C ILE A 57 5.06 3.39 3.80
N ALA A 58 6.30 2.97 4.08
CA ALA A 58 7.46 3.35 3.27
C ALA A 58 7.30 2.92 1.79
N ILE A 59 6.70 1.75 1.55
CA ILE A 59 6.32 1.32 0.19
C ILE A 59 5.28 2.29 -0.40
N CYS A 60 4.21 2.63 0.32
CA CYS A 60 3.21 3.60 -0.16
C CYS A 60 3.85 4.94 -0.55
N ASP A 61 4.76 5.48 0.27
CA ASP A 61 5.45 6.75 0.02
C ASP A 61 6.29 6.69 -1.26
N LYS A 62 7.09 5.64 -1.40
CA LYS A 62 7.86 5.37 -2.63
C LYS A 62 6.93 5.35 -3.85
N ARG A 63 5.77 4.68 -3.74
CA ARG A 63 4.82 4.55 -4.83
C ARG A 63 4.15 5.86 -5.19
N LEU A 64 3.80 6.69 -4.21
CA LEU A 64 3.21 8.00 -4.41
C LEU A 64 4.19 8.97 -5.06
N ALA A 65 5.46 8.95 -4.67
CA ALA A 65 6.52 9.79 -5.25
C ALA A 65 6.70 9.59 -6.77
N HIS A 66 6.45 8.37 -7.28
CA HIS A 66 6.60 8.04 -8.70
C HIS A 66 5.26 7.90 -9.44
N SER A 67 4.12 8.10 -8.77
CA SER A 67 2.80 7.87 -9.38
C SER A 67 2.30 9.10 -10.13
N GLN A 68 2.32 9.05 -11.46
CA GLN A 68 1.76 10.11 -12.31
C GLN A 68 0.26 9.93 -12.63
N LYS A 69 -0.28 8.72 -12.46
CA LYS A 69 -1.68 8.40 -12.81
C LYS A 69 -2.58 8.59 -11.59
N LYS A 70 -3.67 9.33 -11.74
CA LYS A 70 -4.69 9.53 -10.69
C LYS A 70 -5.20 8.22 -10.09
N ALA A 71 -5.47 7.21 -10.92
CA ALA A 71 -5.89 5.88 -10.48
C ALA A 71 -4.89 5.21 -9.52
N MET A 72 -3.59 5.35 -9.81
CA MET A 72 -2.52 4.82 -8.97
C MET A 72 -2.37 5.63 -7.68
N GLN A 73 -2.44 6.97 -7.77
CA GLN A 73 -2.40 7.82 -6.58
C GLN A 73 -3.55 7.48 -5.63
N SER A 74 -4.77 7.32 -6.15
CA SER A 74 -5.96 7.00 -5.35
C SER A 74 -5.81 5.69 -4.57
N ILE A 75 -5.33 4.60 -5.19
CA ILE A 75 -5.14 3.34 -4.46
C ILE A 75 -4.03 3.45 -3.41
N TRP A 76 -2.94 4.17 -3.71
CA TRP A 76 -1.82 4.28 -2.77
C TRP A 76 -2.12 5.19 -1.58
N HIS A 77 -2.85 6.30 -1.78
CA HIS A 77 -3.39 7.09 -0.68
C HIS A 77 -4.37 6.28 0.17
N LEU A 78 -5.30 5.54 -0.44
CA LEU A 78 -6.24 4.70 0.32
C LEU A 78 -5.50 3.69 1.20
N ARG A 79 -4.50 3.00 0.64
CA ARG A 79 -3.69 2.01 1.36
C ARG A 79 -2.90 2.64 2.50
N ARG A 80 -2.26 3.78 2.26
CA ARG A 80 -1.49 4.49 3.28
C ARG A 80 -2.38 5.02 4.40
N GLY A 81 -3.56 5.56 4.09
CA GLY A 81 -4.53 6.01 5.09
C GLY A 81 -5.01 4.88 6.01
N ILE A 82 -5.25 3.68 5.46
CA ILE A 82 -5.59 2.49 6.26
C ILE A 82 -4.43 2.09 7.19
N LEU A 83 -3.18 2.22 6.74
CA LEU A 83 -2.01 1.94 7.56
C LEU A 83 -1.84 2.98 8.67
N HIS A 84 -2.03 4.26 8.37
CA HIS A 84 -2.02 5.33 9.37
C HIS A 84 -3.08 5.13 10.45
N LEU A 85 -4.32 4.75 10.09
CA LEU A 85 -5.34 4.40 11.09
C LEU A 85 -4.88 3.25 12.01
N ARG A 86 -4.26 2.21 11.45
CA ARG A 86 -3.72 1.08 12.24
C ARG A 86 -2.58 1.49 13.15
N ALA A 87 -1.84 2.53 12.79
CA ALA A 87 -0.79 3.12 13.59
C ALA A 87 -1.29 4.19 14.58
N HIS A 88 -2.62 4.41 14.68
CA HIS A 88 -3.23 5.49 15.47
C HIS A 88 -2.78 6.91 15.04
N GLN A 89 -2.38 7.04 13.77
CA GLN A 89 -2.01 8.30 13.12
C GLN A 89 -3.23 8.88 12.41
N GLU A 90 -4.19 9.37 13.20
CA GLU A 90 -5.51 9.75 12.70
C GLU A 90 -5.44 10.92 11.71
N ILE A 91 -4.61 11.93 11.98
CA ILE A 91 -4.48 13.11 11.11
C ILE A 91 -3.93 12.71 9.74
N GLU A 92 -2.86 11.93 9.70
CA GLU A 92 -2.26 11.45 8.46
C GLU A 92 -3.22 10.54 7.68
N ALA A 93 -4.00 9.72 8.40
CA ALA A 93 -5.04 8.92 7.78
C ALA A 93 -6.14 9.77 7.13
N MET A 94 -6.59 10.84 7.80
CA MET A 94 -7.57 11.78 7.25
C MET A 94 -7.10 12.40 5.96
N ASP A 95 -5.88 12.91 5.96
CA ASP A 95 -5.31 13.59 4.80
C ASP A 95 -5.25 12.65 3.59
N ASP A 96 -4.89 11.39 3.82
CA ASP A 96 -4.92 10.36 2.79
C ASP A 96 -6.33 10.07 2.27
N PHE A 97 -7.31 9.88 3.16
CA PHE A 97 -8.69 9.61 2.73
C PHE A 97 -9.31 10.80 2.02
N HIS A 98 -9.12 12.03 2.50
CA HIS A 98 -9.56 13.24 1.81
C HIS A 98 -8.91 13.37 0.44
N THR A 99 -7.64 13.00 0.31
CA THR A 99 -6.97 12.98 -0.99
C THR A 99 -7.62 11.97 -1.95
N VAL A 100 -8.03 10.79 -1.48
CA VAL A 100 -8.81 9.83 -2.27
C VAL A 100 -10.13 10.44 -2.75
N LEU A 101 -10.87 11.11 -1.86
CA LEU A 101 -12.13 11.78 -2.20
C LEU A 101 -11.93 12.90 -3.22
N LYS A 102 -10.83 13.65 -3.13
CA LYS A 102 -10.48 14.73 -4.07
C LYS A 102 -10.09 14.20 -5.44
N ILE A 103 -9.34 13.10 -5.50
CA ILE A 103 -8.94 12.48 -6.77
C ILE A 103 -10.15 11.90 -7.50
N ASN A 104 -11.08 11.29 -6.76
CA ASN A 104 -12.37 10.76 -7.23
C ASN A 104 -12.30 9.96 -8.54
N CYS A 105 -11.27 9.11 -8.69
CA CYS A 105 -11.04 8.38 -9.93
C CYS A 105 -11.51 6.92 -9.90
N ASN A 106 -11.92 6.42 -8.73
CA ASN A 106 -12.39 5.06 -8.54
C ASN A 106 -13.45 5.04 -7.43
N ALA A 107 -14.66 4.57 -7.75
CA ALA A 107 -15.80 4.58 -6.85
C ALA A 107 -15.62 3.66 -5.64
N GLU A 108 -14.95 2.52 -5.79
CA GLU A 108 -14.66 1.59 -4.70
C GLU A 108 -13.68 2.23 -3.70
N HIS A 109 -12.62 2.87 -4.20
CA HIS A 109 -11.66 3.57 -3.32
C HIS A 109 -12.35 4.69 -2.55
N VAL A 110 -13.19 5.48 -3.23
CA VAL A 110 -13.97 6.57 -2.62
C VAL A 110 -14.93 6.03 -1.56
N SER A 111 -15.64 4.95 -1.85
CA SER A 111 -16.54 4.29 -0.89
C SER A 111 -15.79 3.83 0.35
N GLN A 112 -14.64 3.16 0.18
CA GLN A 112 -13.82 2.70 1.28
C GLN A 112 -13.22 3.85 2.11
N ALA A 113 -12.80 4.95 1.48
CA ALA A 113 -12.32 6.14 2.17
C ALA A 113 -13.41 6.78 3.04
N LYS A 114 -14.64 6.92 2.50
CA LYS A 114 -15.79 7.43 3.27
C LYS A 114 -16.12 6.55 4.47
N LYS A 115 -16.12 5.23 4.26
CA LYS A 115 -16.34 4.25 5.33
C LYS A 115 -15.29 4.40 6.44
N SER A 116 -14.01 4.50 6.06
CA SER A 116 -12.90 4.60 7.02
C SER A 116 -12.95 5.90 7.83
N LEU A 117 -13.32 7.03 7.21
CA LEU A 117 -13.53 8.30 7.91
C LEU A 117 -14.68 8.23 8.92
N ALA A 118 -15.80 7.60 8.53
CA ALA A 118 -16.96 7.43 9.41
C ALA A 118 -16.67 6.50 10.60
N GLU A 119 -15.97 5.39 10.37
CA GLU A 119 -15.62 4.40 11.42
C GLU A 119 -14.62 4.95 12.43
N ALA A 120 -13.74 5.86 12.01
CA ALA A 120 -12.76 6.46 12.90
C ALA A 120 -13.37 7.55 13.82
N ASN A 121 -14.68 7.82 13.77
CA ASN A 121 -15.34 8.96 14.43
C ASN A 121 -14.69 10.32 14.12
N ILE A 122 -13.97 10.36 13.00
CA ILE A 122 -13.29 11.55 12.56
C ILE A 122 -14.36 12.43 11.92
N THR A 123 -14.87 13.35 12.72
CA THR A 123 -15.84 14.33 12.25
C THR A 123 -15.05 15.44 11.59
N VAL A 124 -15.23 15.60 10.27
CA VAL A 124 -14.71 16.76 9.55
C VAL A 124 -15.54 17.95 10.02
N ASN A 125 -14.98 18.75 10.94
CA ASN A 125 -15.57 20.03 11.35
C ASN A 125 -15.32 21.10 10.28
#